data_AF-A0AAU7YIT8-F1
#
_entry.id   AF-A0AAU7YIT8-F1
#
_cell.length_a   1.000
_cell.length_b   1.000
_cell.length_c   1.000
_cell.angle_alpha   90.00
_cell.angle_beta   90.00
_cell.angle_gamma   90.00
#
_symmetry.space_group_name_H-M   'P 1'
#
loop_
_entity.id
_entity.type
_entity.pdbx_description
1 polymer ?
#
loop_
_entity_poly.entity_id
_entity_poly.type
_entity_poly.pdbx_seq_one_letter_code
_entity_poly.pdbx_strand_id
1 'polypeptide(L)'
;MLAEAKVVKDEIELFVKGNKKIILKAYRSFCVGFNIKSSNNDTKELFVSGSYREDRYIIESVVAKGRSFISFEDMKRQLDINEQPSIGNICEYSVEEFTDLPKVSKKEAEKKNGKLQAKLNTAKKKRRNSETKIKTPNAQIEKQKQQVDDLALSSAKVEESETAKKEAEDEKTELQTEFNAVEQKKQNLENEIKQKVDQFDRLKADLKDKNSEVEKLNKDLAAKNTEATKLQTDLAKLKTKTKELENAKKEVEKDKAELEAKNKTTEQLKQSNAARYTAGVGLAAGLIAFTVLERTVRLEMLVMIGIAVASVLVVGGITYAVLPSTQVDGVKAQEVNENGKSK
;
A
#
# COMPACT_ATOMS: atom_id res chain seq x y z
N MET A 1 -43.79 -8.10 -25.91
CA MET A 1 -43.39 -6.77 -26.40
C MET A 1 -42.42 -6.18 -25.38
N LEU A 2 -41.15 -6.03 -25.77
CA LEU A 2 -40.12 -5.32 -25.00
C LEU A 2 -40.45 -3.83 -25.00
N ALA A 3 -40.36 -3.17 -23.85
CA ALA A 3 -40.95 -1.84 -23.69
C ALA A 3 -39.97 -0.71 -23.98
N GLU A 4 -38.67 -0.84 -23.71
CA GLU A 4 -37.69 0.21 -24.01
C GLU A 4 -36.26 -0.35 -23.96
N ALA A 5 -35.38 0.15 -24.83
CA ALA A 5 -33.95 -0.15 -24.83
C ALA A 5 -33.17 1.17 -24.74
N LYS A 6 -32.21 1.26 -23.81
CA LYS A 6 -31.40 2.47 -23.60
C LYS A 6 -29.92 2.11 -23.66
N VAL A 7 -29.11 2.94 -24.31
CA VAL A 7 -27.65 2.77 -24.38
C VAL A 7 -26.99 3.71 -23.38
N VAL A 8 -26.08 3.17 -22.54
CA VAL A 8 -25.31 3.94 -21.56
C VAL A 8 -23.87 3.44 -21.58
N LYS A 9 -22.92 4.28 -22.01
CA LYS A 9 -21.47 4.05 -21.90
C LYS A 9 -21.06 2.59 -22.20
N ASP A 10 -21.32 2.15 -23.42
CA ASP A 10 -20.99 0.80 -23.91
C ASP A 10 -21.83 -0.34 -23.30
N GLU A 11 -22.98 -0.03 -22.72
CA GLU A 11 -23.95 -1.02 -22.25
C GLU A 11 -25.35 -0.76 -22.84
N ILE A 12 -26.04 -1.83 -23.20
CA ILE A 12 -27.45 -1.83 -23.61
C ILE A 12 -28.28 -2.27 -22.42
N GLU A 13 -29.14 -1.38 -21.95
CA GLU A 13 -30.12 -1.63 -20.91
C GLU A 13 -31.46 -1.97 -21.56
N LEU A 14 -31.90 -3.23 -21.44
CA LEU A 14 -33.22 -3.66 -21.89
C LEU A 14 -34.21 -3.63 -20.72
N PHE A 15 -35.31 -2.90 -20.90
CA PHE A 15 -36.39 -2.81 -19.93
C PHE A 15 -37.53 -3.74 -20.34
N VAL A 16 -37.64 -4.86 -19.61
CA VAL A 16 -38.76 -5.79 -19.74
C VAL A 16 -39.87 -5.34 -18.79
N LYS A 17 -41.11 -5.26 -19.30
CA LYS A 17 -42.31 -4.88 -18.53
C LYS A 17 -42.36 -5.68 -17.21
N GLY A 18 -42.14 -4.99 -16.08
CA GLY A 18 -41.96 -5.60 -14.75
C GLY A 18 -40.63 -5.32 -14.05
N ASN A 19 -39.95 -4.21 -14.34
CA ASN A 19 -38.73 -3.71 -13.67
C ASN A 19 -37.50 -4.63 -13.70
N LYS A 20 -37.42 -5.57 -14.66
CA LYS A 20 -36.20 -6.35 -14.85
C LYS A 20 -35.31 -5.66 -15.89
N LYS A 21 -34.17 -5.19 -15.42
CA LYS A 21 -33.09 -4.58 -16.22
C LYS A 21 -32.12 -5.66 -16.65
N ILE A 22 -31.92 -5.82 -17.94
CA ILE A 22 -30.86 -6.68 -18.51
C ILE A 22 -29.79 -5.75 -19.06
N ILE A 23 -28.55 -5.94 -18.61
CA ILE A 23 -27.39 -5.17 -19.06
C ILE A 23 -26.58 -6.06 -19.99
N LEU A 24 -26.34 -5.57 -21.20
CA LEU A 24 -25.53 -6.25 -22.21
C LEU A 24 -24.38 -5.33 -22.59
N LYS A 25 -23.16 -5.86 -22.64
CA LYS A 25 -22.02 -5.10 -23.19
C LYS A 25 -22.28 -4.82 -24.68
N ALA A 26 -21.95 -3.62 -25.12
CA ALA A 26 -22.09 -3.14 -26.48
C ALA A 26 -21.13 -3.88 -27.42
N TYR A 27 -21.67 -4.78 -28.22
CA TYR A 27 -20.94 -5.42 -29.33
C TYR A 27 -21.52 -4.92 -30.66
N ARG A 28 -20.68 -4.88 -31.72
CA ARG A 28 -21.11 -4.50 -33.08
C ARG A 28 -22.30 -5.31 -33.58
N SER A 29 -22.40 -6.56 -33.14
CA SER A 29 -23.54 -7.45 -33.32
C SER A 29 -23.81 -8.17 -32.00
N PHE A 30 -25.07 -8.44 -31.69
CA PHE A 30 -25.46 -9.18 -30.48
C PHE A 30 -26.53 -10.22 -30.79
N CYS A 31 -26.47 -11.34 -30.06
CA CYS A 31 -27.51 -12.36 -29.99
C CYS A 31 -27.74 -12.69 -28.51
N VAL A 32 -28.97 -12.47 -28.02
CA VAL A 32 -29.30 -12.69 -26.61
C VAL A 32 -30.54 -13.56 -26.50
N GLY A 33 -30.38 -14.68 -25.78
CA GLY A 33 -31.47 -15.57 -25.41
C GLY A 33 -32.02 -15.22 -24.02
N PHE A 34 -33.33 -15.13 -23.87
CA PHE A 34 -33.98 -14.99 -22.56
C PHE A 34 -35.24 -15.83 -22.45
N ASN A 35 -35.48 -16.33 -21.23
CA ASN A 35 -36.67 -17.09 -20.88
C ASN A 35 -37.79 -16.14 -20.43
N ILE A 36 -38.91 -16.15 -21.15
CA ILE A 36 -40.10 -15.38 -20.77
C ILE A 36 -41.17 -16.34 -20.29
N LYS A 37 -41.69 -16.11 -19.08
CA LYS A 37 -42.91 -16.77 -18.62
C LYS A 37 -44.12 -16.04 -19.19
N SER A 38 -44.96 -16.77 -19.92
CA SER A 38 -46.26 -16.31 -20.39
C SER A 38 -47.24 -16.16 -19.21
N SER A 39 -48.35 -15.45 -19.42
CA SER A 39 -49.46 -15.36 -18.46
C SER A 39 -50.03 -16.73 -18.06
N ASN A 40 -49.82 -17.76 -18.89
CA ASN A 40 -50.25 -19.12 -18.63
C ASN A 40 -49.16 -19.98 -17.93
N ASN A 41 -48.12 -19.37 -17.36
CA ASN A 41 -46.95 -20.02 -16.75
C ASN A 41 -46.04 -20.84 -17.67
N ASP A 42 -46.34 -20.92 -18.97
CA ASP A 42 -45.43 -21.52 -19.95
C ASP A 42 -44.16 -20.68 -20.14
N THR A 43 -43.00 -21.32 -20.06
CA THR A 43 -41.72 -20.65 -20.29
C THR A 43 -41.33 -20.81 -21.75
N LYS A 44 -41.13 -19.69 -22.46
CA LYS A 44 -40.68 -19.66 -23.85
C LYS A 44 -39.31 -19.01 -23.93
N GLU A 45 -38.37 -19.69 -24.61
CA GLU A 45 -37.07 -19.13 -24.96
C GLU A 45 -37.25 -18.19 -26.16
N LEU A 46 -36.84 -16.93 -25.99
CA LEU A 46 -36.80 -15.92 -27.03
C LEU A 46 -35.35 -15.54 -27.30
N PHE A 47 -34.94 -15.55 -28.56
CA PHE A 47 -33.64 -15.09 -29.03
C PHE A 47 -33.83 -13.79 -29.78
N VAL A 48 -33.07 -12.77 -29.44
CA VAL A 48 -33.06 -11.49 -30.14
C VAL A 48 -31.68 -11.29 -30.73
N SER A 49 -31.61 -11.05 -32.04
CA SER A 49 -30.36 -10.61 -32.69
C SER A 49 -30.50 -9.19 -33.21
N GLY A 50 -29.39 -8.46 -33.19
CA GLY A 50 -29.36 -7.09 -33.70
C GLY A 50 -27.93 -6.60 -33.94
N SER A 51 -27.83 -5.44 -34.56
CA SER A 51 -26.56 -4.77 -34.86
C SER A 51 -26.59 -3.30 -34.48
N TYR A 52 -25.41 -2.71 -34.27
CA TYR A 52 -25.28 -1.27 -34.05
C TYR A 52 -24.97 -0.56 -35.38
N ARG A 53 -25.86 0.34 -35.82
CA ARG A 53 -25.67 1.16 -37.02
C ARG A 53 -26.16 2.57 -36.75
N GLU A 54 -25.41 3.57 -37.24
CA GLU A 54 -25.83 4.98 -37.19
C GLU A 54 -26.22 5.44 -35.77
N ASP A 55 -25.36 5.15 -34.81
CA ASP A 55 -25.51 5.46 -33.39
C ASP A 55 -26.74 4.85 -32.69
N ARG A 56 -27.40 3.88 -33.31
CA ARG A 56 -28.58 3.18 -32.76
C ARG A 56 -28.47 1.66 -32.93
N TYR A 57 -29.04 0.92 -31.97
CA TYR A 57 -29.19 -0.52 -32.11
C TYR A 57 -30.45 -0.84 -32.90
N ILE A 58 -30.28 -1.66 -33.94
CA ILE A 58 -31.37 -2.16 -34.77
C ILE A 58 -31.57 -3.63 -34.42
N ILE A 59 -32.78 -3.98 -33.99
CA ILE A 59 -33.17 -5.37 -33.81
C ILE A 59 -33.45 -5.96 -35.20
N GLU A 60 -32.65 -6.94 -35.60
CA GLU A 60 -32.75 -7.58 -36.91
C GLU A 60 -33.66 -8.81 -36.87
N SER A 61 -33.65 -9.57 -35.76
CA SER A 61 -34.51 -10.75 -35.64
C SER A 61 -34.94 -11.03 -34.21
N VAL A 62 -36.12 -11.64 -34.07
CA VAL A 62 -36.64 -12.17 -32.81
C VAL A 62 -37.19 -13.57 -33.06
N VAL A 63 -36.59 -14.60 -32.46
CA VAL A 63 -36.93 -16.01 -32.67
C VAL A 63 -37.42 -16.63 -31.37
N ALA A 64 -38.60 -17.23 -31.38
CA ALA A 64 -39.05 -18.08 -30.28
C ALA A 64 -38.68 -19.54 -30.57
N LYS A 65 -38.04 -20.23 -29.62
CA LYS A 65 -37.67 -21.65 -29.78
C LYS A 65 -38.92 -22.50 -30.02
N GLY A 66 -38.99 -23.15 -31.19
CA GLY A 66 -40.13 -23.98 -31.62
C GLY A 66 -40.87 -23.50 -32.88
N ARG A 67 -40.45 -22.39 -33.52
CA ARG A 67 -40.89 -22.02 -34.88
C ARG A 67 -39.69 -21.68 -35.76
N SER A 68 -39.77 -22.03 -37.04
CA SER A 68 -38.75 -21.71 -38.06
C SER A 68 -38.66 -20.20 -38.33
N PHE A 69 -37.48 -19.75 -38.75
CA PHE A 69 -37.14 -18.37 -39.10
C PHE A 69 -38.24 -17.71 -39.94
N ILE A 70 -38.73 -16.56 -39.47
CA ILE A 70 -39.58 -15.64 -40.24
C ILE A 70 -38.76 -14.35 -40.30
N SER A 71 -38.47 -13.85 -41.51
CA SER A 71 -37.78 -12.56 -41.63
C SER A 71 -38.66 -11.43 -41.06
N PHE A 72 -38.07 -10.30 -40.65
CA PHE A 72 -38.83 -9.15 -40.14
C PHE A 72 -39.87 -8.65 -41.16
N GLU A 73 -39.51 -8.65 -42.45
CA GLU A 73 -40.41 -8.40 -43.59
C GLU A 73 -41.56 -9.42 -43.69
N ASP A 74 -41.28 -10.70 -43.45
CA ASP A 74 -42.32 -11.74 -43.44
C ASP A 74 -43.24 -11.65 -42.21
N MET A 75 -42.72 -11.16 -41.07
CA MET A 75 -43.52 -10.88 -39.88
C MET A 75 -44.46 -9.68 -40.09
N LYS A 76 -44.02 -8.67 -40.86
CA LYS A 76 -44.88 -7.58 -41.35
C LYS A 76 -45.97 -8.11 -42.30
N ARG A 77 -45.63 -8.99 -43.25
CA ARG A 77 -46.59 -9.60 -44.19
C ARG A 77 -47.63 -10.50 -43.50
N GLN A 78 -47.26 -11.19 -42.43
CA GLN A 78 -48.19 -12.05 -41.70
C GLN A 78 -49.17 -11.28 -40.79
N LEU A 79 -48.88 -10.00 -40.49
CA LEU A 79 -49.78 -9.13 -39.75
C LEU A 79 -50.71 -8.31 -40.66
N ASP A 80 -50.46 -8.32 -41.98
CA ASP A 80 -51.38 -7.78 -42.99
C ASP A 80 -52.31 -8.91 -43.46
N ILE A 81 -53.47 -9.00 -42.82
CA ILE A 81 -54.58 -9.81 -43.28
C ILE A 81 -55.09 -9.15 -44.56
N ASN A 82 -54.74 -9.70 -45.73
CA ASN A 82 -55.67 -9.75 -46.86
C ASN A 82 -55.21 -10.66 -48.01
N GLU A 83 -56.18 -11.49 -48.43
CA GLU A 83 -56.36 -12.05 -49.76
C GLU A 83 -55.43 -13.19 -50.24
N GLN A 84 -55.93 -14.42 -50.10
CA GLN A 84 -55.65 -15.47 -51.08
C GLN A 84 -56.31 -15.13 -52.43
N PRO A 85 -55.63 -15.31 -53.57
CA PRO A 85 -56.33 -15.57 -54.82
C PRO A 85 -56.64 -17.06 -54.93
N SER A 86 -57.94 -17.31 -54.98
CA SER A 86 -58.66 -18.48 -55.49
C SER A 86 -57.87 -19.37 -56.47
N ILE A 87 -57.77 -20.65 -56.11
CA ILE A 87 -57.48 -21.73 -57.06
C ILE A 87 -58.64 -21.79 -58.05
N GLY A 88 -58.33 -21.49 -59.31
CA GLY A 88 -59.29 -21.50 -60.41
C GLY A 88 -59.90 -22.87 -60.65
N ASN A 89 -61.22 -22.83 -60.85
CA ASN A 89 -62.10 -23.87 -61.38
C ASN A 89 -61.40 -24.87 -62.30
N ILE A 90 -61.39 -26.15 -61.88
CA ILE A 90 -61.25 -27.28 -62.79
C ILE A 90 -62.64 -27.51 -63.39
N CYS A 91 -62.79 -27.23 -64.68
CA CYS A 91 -63.97 -27.61 -65.44
C CYS A 91 -64.14 -29.14 -65.41
N GLU A 92 -65.26 -29.59 -64.83
CA GLU A 92 -65.82 -30.90 -65.15
C GLU A 92 -66.15 -30.93 -66.65
N TYR A 93 -65.38 -31.70 -67.42
CA TYR A 93 -65.82 -32.15 -68.73
C TYR A 93 -66.62 -33.44 -68.54
N SER A 94 -67.90 -33.37 -68.92
CA SER A 94 -68.81 -34.48 -69.06
C SER A 94 -68.18 -35.59 -69.90
N VAL A 95 -68.25 -36.82 -69.39
CA VAL A 95 -67.89 -38.05 -70.10
C VAL A 95 -68.93 -38.26 -71.20
N GLU A 96 -68.61 -37.86 -72.42
CA GLU A 96 -69.30 -38.35 -73.62
C GLU A 96 -68.75 -39.74 -73.95
N GLU A 97 -69.63 -40.75 -73.88
CA GLU A 97 -69.38 -42.09 -74.38
C GLU A 97 -69.04 -42.04 -75.87
N PHE A 98 -67.75 -42.19 -76.22
CA PHE A 98 -67.32 -42.48 -77.58
C PHE A 98 -67.62 -43.96 -77.91
N THR A 99 -68.86 -44.25 -78.32
CA THR A 99 -69.18 -45.49 -79.06
C THR A 99 -69.00 -45.26 -80.55
N ASP A 100 -67.76 -45.10 -81.00
CA ASP A 100 -67.39 -45.25 -82.41
C ASP A 100 -65.90 -45.63 -82.51
N LEU A 101 -65.63 -46.90 -82.22
CA LEU A 101 -64.35 -47.51 -82.55
C LEU A 101 -64.30 -47.75 -84.07
N PRO A 102 -63.36 -47.14 -84.82
CA PRO A 102 -63.13 -47.54 -86.19
C PRO A 102 -62.75 -49.02 -86.19
N LYS A 103 -63.44 -49.84 -87.01
CA LYS A 103 -63.04 -51.21 -87.35
C LYS A 103 -61.70 -51.16 -88.10
N VAL A 104 -60.62 -50.92 -87.37
CA VAL A 104 -59.25 -51.11 -87.85
C VAL A 104 -59.11 -52.60 -88.11
N SER A 105 -58.76 -52.96 -89.34
CA SER A 105 -58.51 -54.37 -89.67
C SER A 105 -57.47 -54.95 -88.71
N LYS A 106 -57.67 -56.19 -88.26
CA LYS A 106 -56.78 -56.89 -87.30
C LYS A 106 -55.29 -56.79 -87.69
N LYS A 107 -55.00 -56.74 -89.00
CA LYS A 107 -53.66 -56.55 -89.59
C LYS A 107 -53.06 -55.16 -89.37
N GLU A 108 -53.83 -54.07 -89.37
CA GLU A 108 -53.31 -52.73 -89.09
C GLU A 108 -53.03 -52.52 -87.61
N ALA A 109 -53.84 -53.10 -86.72
CA ALA A 109 -53.58 -53.12 -85.29
C ALA A 109 -52.29 -53.90 -84.97
N GLU A 110 -52.09 -55.07 -85.58
CA GLU A 110 -50.86 -55.87 -85.44
C GLU A 110 -49.61 -55.15 -85.97
N LYS A 111 -49.72 -54.45 -87.10
CA LYS A 111 -48.60 -53.66 -87.67
C LYS A 111 -48.26 -52.44 -86.80
N LYS A 112 -49.25 -51.74 -86.26
CA LYS A 112 -49.04 -50.64 -85.30
C LYS A 112 -48.43 -51.15 -83.99
N ASN A 113 -48.88 -52.32 -83.51
CA ASN A 113 -48.36 -52.95 -82.30
C ASN A 113 -46.90 -53.40 -82.46
N GLY A 114 -46.53 -54.00 -83.60
CA GLY A 114 -45.14 -54.34 -83.90
C GLY A 114 -44.22 -53.11 -83.97
N LYS A 115 -44.71 -52.01 -84.55
CA LYS A 115 -43.97 -50.73 -84.62
C LYS A 115 -43.81 -50.08 -83.23
N LEU A 116 -44.82 -50.20 -82.37
CA LEU A 116 -44.79 -49.75 -80.97
C LEU A 116 -43.83 -50.61 -80.13
N GLN A 117 -43.84 -51.93 -80.27
CA GLN A 117 -42.90 -52.82 -79.59
C GLN A 117 -41.44 -52.52 -79.98
N ALA A 118 -41.17 -52.27 -81.26
CA ALA A 118 -39.84 -51.88 -81.72
C ALA A 118 -39.39 -50.55 -81.09
N LYS A 119 -40.24 -49.51 -81.09
CA LYS A 119 -39.95 -48.23 -80.41
C LYS A 119 -39.71 -48.41 -78.91
N LEU A 120 -40.52 -49.25 -78.24
CA LEU A 120 -40.39 -49.56 -76.83
C LEU A 120 -39.06 -50.25 -76.52
N ASN A 121 -38.65 -51.22 -77.33
CA ASN A 121 -37.38 -51.92 -77.17
C ASN A 121 -36.18 -50.99 -77.38
N THR A 122 -36.23 -50.12 -78.37
CA THR A 122 -35.19 -49.10 -78.60
C THR A 122 -35.12 -48.11 -77.44
N ALA A 123 -36.26 -47.66 -76.92
CA ALA A 123 -36.34 -46.77 -75.76
C ALA A 123 -35.78 -47.45 -74.48
N LYS A 124 -36.12 -48.72 -74.22
CA LYS A 124 -35.57 -49.51 -73.11
C LYS A 124 -34.05 -49.64 -73.20
N LYS A 125 -33.50 -49.90 -74.39
CA LYS A 125 -32.05 -49.98 -74.60
C LYS A 125 -31.37 -48.63 -74.38
N LYS A 126 -31.98 -47.53 -74.85
CA LYS A 126 -31.49 -46.16 -74.62
C LYS A 126 -31.50 -45.82 -73.14
N ARG A 127 -32.57 -46.16 -72.42
CA ARG A 127 -32.72 -45.98 -70.97
C ARG A 127 -31.66 -46.75 -70.17
N ARG A 128 -31.40 -48.02 -70.49
CA ARG A 128 -30.34 -48.81 -69.84
C ARG A 128 -28.97 -48.19 -70.05
N ASN A 129 -28.67 -47.71 -71.27
CA ASN A 129 -27.39 -47.10 -71.57
C ASN A 129 -27.19 -45.77 -70.82
N SER A 130 -28.26 -44.96 -70.66
CA SER A 130 -28.24 -43.78 -69.80
C SER A 130 -28.12 -44.14 -68.30
N GLU A 131 -28.83 -45.17 -67.81
CA GLU A 131 -28.71 -45.63 -66.43
C GLU A 131 -27.28 -46.07 -66.10
N THR A 132 -26.60 -46.78 -67.00
CA THR A 132 -25.18 -47.11 -66.84
C THR A 132 -24.26 -45.89 -66.88
N LYS A 133 -24.54 -44.90 -67.74
CA LYS A 133 -23.76 -43.66 -67.79
C LYS A 133 -23.96 -42.77 -66.56
N ILE A 134 -25.10 -42.87 -65.85
CA ILE A 134 -25.41 -42.09 -64.64
C ILE A 134 -24.80 -42.71 -63.37
N LYS A 135 -24.53 -44.02 -63.35
CA LYS A 135 -23.92 -44.70 -62.18
C LYS A 135 -22.56 -44.13 -61.80
N THR A 136 -21.69 -43.86 -62.77
CA THR A 136 -20.32 -43.36 -62.50
C THR A 136 -20.32 -41.92 -61.95
N PRO A 137 -21.04 -40.96 -62.56
CA PRO A 137 -21.21 -39.62 -61.98
C PRO A 137 -21.83 -39.64 -60.59
N ASN A 138 -22.86 -40.46 -60.34
CA ASN A 138 -23.47 -40.53 -59.00
C ASN A 138 -22.48 -41.02 -57.93
N ALA A 139 -21.62 -42.00 -58.25
CA ALA A 139 -20.58 -42.44 -57.34
C ALA A 139 -19.50 -41.37 -57.09
N GLN A 140 -19.20 -40.52 -58.09
CA GLN A 140 -18.30 -39.37 -57.91
C GLN A 140 -18.94 -38.27 -57.06
N ILE A 141 -20.22 -37.96 -57.27
CA ILE A 141 -20.97 -36.99 -56.45
C ILE A 141 -20.93 -37.41 -54.99
N GLU A 142 -21.15 -38.69 -54.68
CA GLU A 142 -21.16 -39.14 -53.29
C GLU A 142 -19.77 -39.05 -52.63
N LYS A 143 -18.70 -39.35 -53.38
CA LYS A 143 -17.32 -39.12 -52.90
C LYS A 143 -17.02 -37.64 -52.66
N GLN A 144 -17.47 -36.75 -53.55
CA GLN A 144 -17.28 -35.30 -53.40
C GLN A 144 -18.05 -34.76 -52.21
N LYS A 145 -19.27 -35.25 -51.99
CA LYS A 145 -20.09 -34.85 -50.85
C LYS A 145 -19.39 -35.21 -49.53
N GLN A 146 -18.83 -36.40 -49.44
CA GLN A 146 -18.08 -36.85 -48.27
C GLN A 146 -16.81 -36.02 -48.03
N GLN A 147 -16.09 -35.64 -49.10
CA GLN A 147 -14.93 -34.74 -48.99
C GLN A 147 -15.32 -33.33 -48.51
N VAL A 148 -16.48 -32.82 -48.93
CA VAL A 148 -16.99 -31.52 -48.47
C VAL A 148 -17.33 -31.57 -46.99
N ASP A 149 -17.95 -32.66 -46.53
CA ASP A 149 -18.26 -32.84 -45.11
C ASP A 149 -16.99 -32.92 -44.25
N ASP A 150 -15.97 -33.66 -44.69
CA ASP A 150 -14.67 -33.74 -44.00
C ASP A 150 -13.95 -32.38 -43.96
N LEU A 151 -14.01 -31.62 -45.06
CA LEU A 151 -13.43 -30.27 -45.15
C LEU A 151 -14.13 -29.31 -44.19
N ALA A 152 -15.46 -29.34 -44.12
CA ALA A 152 -16.23 -28.51 -43.18
C ALA A 152 -15.87 -28.84 -41.72
N LEU A 153 -15.67 -30.12 -41.40
CA LEU A 153 -15.25 -30.57 -40.07
C LEU A 153 -13.82 -30.10 -39.75
N SER A 154 -12.93 -30.10 -40.74
CA SER A 154 -11.56 -29.59 -40.57
C SER A 154 -11.50 -28.07 -40.40
N SER A 155 -12.35 -27.31 -41.12
CA SER A 155 -12.38 -25.85 -40.98
C SER A 155 -12.89 -25.44 -39.61
N ALA A 156 -13.91 -26.13 -39.08
CA ALA A 156 -14.42 -25.89 -37.73
C ALA A 156 -13.33 -26.09 -36.67
N LYS A 157 -12.49 -27.13 -36.80
CA LYS A 157 -11.36 -27.36 -35.89
C LYS A 157 -10.27 -26.28 -35.99
N VAL A 158 -10.06 -25.73 -37.19
CA VAL A 158 -9.10 -24.62 -37.39
C VAL A 158 -9.61 -23.37 -36.68
N GLU A 159 -10.89 -23.04 -36.82
CA GLU A 159 -11.50 -21.90 -36.12
C GLU A 159 -11.39 -22.05 -34.59
N GLU A 160 -11.68 -23.23 -34.06
CA GLU A 160 -11.53 -23.52 -32.62
C GLU A 160 -10.07 -23.39 -32.14
N SER A 161 -9.11 -23.85 -32.95
CA SER A 161 -7.69 -23.69 -32.64
C SER A 161 -7.24 -22.23 -32.70
N GLU A 162 -7.80 -21.41 -33.59
CA GLU A 162 -7.50 -19.99 -33.68
C GLU A 162 -8.07 -19.21 -32.49
N THR A 163 -9.26 -19.55 -32.01
CA THR A 163 -9.84 -18.94 -30.81
C THR A 163 -9.01 -19.29 -29.57
N ALA A 164 -8.66 -20.58 -29.39
CA ALA A 164 -7.82 -21.01 -28.27
C ALA A 164 -6.44 -20.35 -28.29
N LYS A 165 -5.87 -20.10 -29.49
CA LYS A 165 -4.61 -19.39 -29.63
C LYS A 165 -4.71 -17.93 -29.19
N LYS A 166 -5.79 -17.23 -29.54
CA LYS A 166 -6.02 -15.85 -29.09
C LYS A 166 -6.18 -15.77 -27.58
N GLU A 167 -6.97 -16.66 -26.99
CA GLU A 167 -7.13 -16.74 -25.54
C GLU A 167 -5.78 -16.97 -24.82
N ALA A 168 -4.96 -17.89 -25.34
CA ALA A 168 -3.63 -18.14 -24.79
C ALA A 168 -2.67 -16.94 -24.96
N GLU A 169 -2.78 -16.18 -26.06
CA GLU A 169 -2.02 -14.94 -26.26
C GLU A 169 -2.46 -13.85 -25.28
N ASP A 170 -3.76 -13.69 -25.06
CA ASP A 170 -4.32 -12.74 -24.10
C ASP A 170 -3.89 -13.08 -22.67
N GLU A 171 -4.04 -14.34 -22.23
CA GLU A 171 -3.56 -14.82 -20.92
C GLU A 171 -2.05 -14.59 -20.74
N LYS A 172 -1.26 -14.83 -21.79
CA LYS A 172 0.19 -14.57 -21.74
C LYS A 172 0.47 -13.08 -21.53
N THR A 173 -0.28 -12.18 -22.17
CA THR A 173 -0.09 -10.74 -21.95
C THR A 173 -0.48 -10.33 -20.53
N GLU A 174 -1.57 -10.86 -20.00
CA GLU A 174 -2.03 -10.60 -18.63
C GLU A 174 -0.98 -11.06 -17.62
N LEU A 175 -0.50 -12.31 -17.71
CA LEU A 175 0.55 -12.84 -16.85
C LEU A 175 1.85 -12.03 -16.94
N GLN A 176 2.22 -11.54 -18.13
CA GLN A 176 3.40 -10.68 -18.28
C GLN A 176 3.22 -9.35 -17.55
N THR A 177 2.01 -8.76 -17.58
CA THR A 177 1.73 -7.53 -16.83
C THR A 177 1.75 -7.75 -15.32
N GLU A 178 1.17 -8.84 -14.84
CA GLU A 178 1.22 -9.21 -13.42
C GLU A 178 2.64 -9.46 -12.95
N PHE A 179 3.44 -10.20 -13.73
CA PHE A 179 4.83 -10.47 -13.44
C PHE A 179 5.64 -9.17 -13.29
N ASN A 180 5.48 -8.24 -14.23
CA ASN A 180 6.15 -6.94 -14.16
C ASN A 180 5.72 -6.13 -12.94
N ALA A 181 4.44 -6.17 -12.56
CA ALA A 181 3.93 -5.50 -11.36
C ALA A 181 4.50 -6.11 -10.07
N VAL A 182 4.64 -7.44 -10.01
CA VAL A 182 5.27 -8.13 -8.88
C VAL A 182 6.76 -7.78 -8.77
N GLU A 183 7.49 -7.74 -9.89
CA GLU A 183 8.92 -7.39 -9.87
C GLU A 183 9.13 -5.93 -9.41
N GLN A 184 8.27 -4.99 -9.83
CA GLN A 184 8.30 -3.62 -9.31
C GLN A 184 8.03 -3.54 -7.81
N LYS A 185 7.04 -4.30 -7.31
CA LYS A 185 6.76 -4.36 -5.86
C LYS A 185 7.95 -4.93 -5.09
N LYS A 186 8.60 -5.96 -5.61
CA LYS A 186 9.81 -6.54 -5.02
C LYS A 186 10.94 -5.52 -4.94
N GLN A 187 11.22 -4.78 -6.01
CA GLN A 187 12.25 -3.73 -6.01
C GLN A 187 11.96 -2.61 -5.01
N ASN A 188 10.69 -2.20 -4.89
CA ASN A 188 10.29 -1.22 -3.89
C ASN A 188 10.52 -1.72 -2.46
N LEU A 189 10.13 -2.97 -2.16
CA LEU A 189 10.36 -3.58 -0.86
C LEU A 189 11.84 -3.75 -0.54
N GLU A 190 12.67 -4.13 -1.51
CA GLU A 190 14.13 -4.21 -1.34
C GLU A 190 14.73 -2.84 -0.97
N ASN A 191 14.26 -1.77 -1.62
CA ASN A 191 14.68 -0.41 -1.30
C ASN A 191 14.22 0.04 0.10
N GLU A 192 12.97 -0.25 0.49
CA GLU A 192 12.46 0.02 1.83
C GLU A 192 13.25 -0.71 2.91
N ILE A 193 13.54 -2.01 2.69
CA ILE A 193 14.36 -2.80 3.61
C ILE A 193 15.74 -2.18 3.76
N LYS A 194 16.38 -1.78 2.66
CA LYS A 194 17.69 -1.13 2.70
C LYS A 194 17.68 0.16 3.52
N GLN A 195 16.67 1.02 3.31
CA GLN A 195 16.50 2.24 4.10
C GLN A 195 16.30 1.94 5.59
N LYS A 196 15.53 0.89 5.92
CA LYS A 196 15.29 0.48 7.32
C LYS A 196 16.54 -0.08 7.98
N VAL A 197 17.37 -0.84 7.26
CA VAL A 197 18.68 -1.30 7.73
C VAL A 197 19.59 -0.11 8.01
N ASP A 198 19.68 0.85 7.08
CA ASP A 198 20.49 2.06 7.29
C ASP A 198 20.02 2.88 8.51
N GLN A 199 18.70 3.00 8.71
CA GLN A 199 18.12 3.65 9.90
C GLN A 199 18.47 2.89 11.19
N PHE A 200 18.39 1.57 11.16
CA PHE A 200 18.71 0.73 12.32
C PHE A 200 20.18 0.85 12.71
N ASP A 201 21.10 0.86 11.73
CA ASP A 201 22.54 1.01 11.99
C ASP A 201 22.88 2.38 12.59
N ARG A 202 22.21 3.45 12.12
CA ARG A 202 22.35 4.80 12.71
C ARG A 202 21.86 4.83 14.15
N LEU A 203 20.67 4.30 14.42
CA LEU A 203 20.13 4.23 15.79
C LEU A 203 21.01 3.41 16.73
N LYS A 204 21.60 2.33 16.23
CA LYS A 204 22.54 1.50 16.98
C LYS A 204 23.82 2.26 17.32
N ALA A 205 24.35 3.06 16.39
CA ALA A 205 25.50 3.94 16.65
C ALA A 205 25.15 5.02 17.69
N ASP A 206 24.03 5.72 17.52
CA ASP A 206 23.56 6.75 18.45
C ASP A 206 23.37 6.20 19.87
N LEU A 207 22.80 4.99 20.00
CA LEU A 207 22.62 4.33 21.29
C LEU A 207 23.96 4.03 21.97
N LYS A 208 24.95 3.57 21.20
CA LYS A 208 26.30 3.32 21.72
C LYS A 208 26.96 4.61 22.21
N ASP A 209 26.84 5.69 21.45
CA ASP A 209 27.41 6.99 21.82
C ASP A 209 26.74 7.56 23.06
N LYS A 210 25.40 7.46 23.16
CA LYS A 210 24.66 7.87 24.36
C LYS A 210 25.01 7.02 25.58
N ASN A 211 25.24 5.72 25.42
CA ASN A 211 25.67 4.88 26.52
C ASN A 211 27.07 5.28 27.04
N SER A 212 27.99 5.63 26.14
CA SER A 212 29.31 6.17 26.48
C SER A 212 29.22 7.52 27.20
N GLU A 213 28.31 8.39 26.77
CA GLU A 213 28.04 9.68 27.44
C GLU A 213 27.50 9.46 28.87
N VAL A 214 26.55 8.55 29.05
CA VAL A 214 26.02 8.18 30.37
C VAL A 214 27.12 7.62 31.29
N GLU A 215 28.00 6.76 30.78
CA GLU A 215 29.14 6.25 31.57
C GLU A 215 30.09 7.35 32.03
N LYS A 216 30.36 8.35 31.17
CA LYS A 216 31.18 9.51 31.54
C LYS A 216 30.51 10.36 32.61
N LEU A 217 29.23 10.69 32.44
CA LEU A 217 28.47 11.47 33.41
C LEU A 217 28.40 10.76 34.77
N ASN A 218 28.25 9.44 34.80
CA ASN A 218 28.26 8.66 36.03
C ASN A 218 29.62 8.71 36.75
N LYS A 219 30.74 8.67 36.01
CA LYS A 219 32.08 8.83 36.59
C LYS A 219 32.27 10.24 37.18
N ASP A 220 31.85 11.27 36.46
CA ASP A 220 31.94 12.65 36.91
C ASP A 220 31.09 12.90 38.16
N LEU A 221 29.87 12.35 38.20
CA LEU A 221 28.99 12.43 39.36
C LEU A 221 29.58 11.72 40.58
N ALA A 222 30.18 10.54 40.39
CA ALA A 222 30.88 9.83 41.46
C ALA A 222 32.08 10.62 42.00
N ALA A 223 32.86 11.26 41.12
CA ALA A 223 33.96 12.13 41.50
C ALA A 223 33.47 13.34 42.31
N LYS A 224 32.41 14.01 41.85
CA LYS A 224 31.81 15.16 42.55
C LYS A 224 31.21 14.80 43.90
N ASN A 225 30.59 13.63 44.04
CA ASN A 225 30.13 13.13 45.34
C ASN A 225 31.30 12.87 46.30
N THR A 226 32.41 12.34 45.79
CA THR A 226 33.63 12.15 46.59
C THR A 226 34.23 13.50 47.03
N GLU A 227 34.20 14.52 46.17
CA GLU A 227 34.63 15.88 46.52
C GLU A 227 33.70 16.51 47.57
N ALA A 228 32.39 16.40 47.40
CA ALA A 228 31.40 16.93 48.34
C ALA A 228 31.54 16.32 49.74
N THR A 229 31.76 15.00 49.85
CA THR A 229 31.97 14.32 51.14
C THR A 229 33.27 14.76 51.82
N LYS A 230 34.35 14.99 51.07
CA LYS A 230 35.60 15.59 51.60
C LYS A 230 35.35 17.00 52.14
N LEU A 231 34.71 17.86 51.35
CA LEU A 231 34.39 19.23 51.77
C LEU A 231 33.49 19.25 53.00
N GLN A 232 32.51 18.36 53.10
CA GLN A 232 31.65 18.23 54.28
C GLN A 232 32.46 17.85 55.53
N THR A 233 33.42 16.94 55.37
CA THR A 233 34.33 16.52 56.45
C THR A 233 35.23 17.68 56.90
N ASP A 234 35.78 18.43 55.96
CA ASP A 234 36.65 19.57 56.27
C ASP A 234 35.88 20.72 56.91
N LEU A 235 34.64 20.97 56.48
CA LEU A 235 33.74 21.94 57.11
C LEU A 235 33.42 21.53 58.56
N ALA A 236 33.20 20.24 58.83
CA ALA A 236 33.00 19.75 60.19
C ALA A 236 34.25 19.98 61.07
N LYS A 237 35.46 19.69 60.57
CA LYS A 237 36.72 19.96 61.28
C LYS A 237 36.96 21.45 61.53
N LEU A 238 36.62 22.31 60.57
CA LEU A 238 36.73 23.75 60.76
C LEU A 238 35.77 24.24 61.84
N LYS A 239 34.52 23.75 61.85
CA LYS A 239 33.55 24.07 62.90
C LYS A 239 34.03 23.68 64.30
N THR A 240 34.70 22.52 64.46
CA THR A 240 35.25 22.14 65.77
C THR A 240 36.40 23.05 66.18
N LYS A 241 37.35 23.33 65.27
CA LYS A 241 38.46 24.27 65.52
C LYS A 241 37.97 25.68 65.89
N THR A 242 36.93 26.18 65.23
CA THR A 242 36.34 27.49 65.58
C THR A 242 35.82 27.50 67.01
N LYS A 243 35.12 26.45 67.45
CA LYS A 243 34.65 26.34 68.84
C LYS A 243 35.80 26.27 69.84
N GLU A 244 36.85 25.51 69.52
CA GLU A 244 38.05 25.43 70.36
C GLU A 244 38.72 26.81 70.52
N LEU A 245 38.87 27.56 69.42
CA LEU A 245 39.42 28.91 69.43
C LEU A 245 38.53 29.90 70.20
N GLU A 246 37.20 29.82 70.06
CA GLU A 246 36.26 30.64 70.85
C GLU A 246 36.39 30.38 72.35
N ASN A 247 36.53 29.10 72.76
CA ASN A 247 36.74 28.76 74.16
C ASN A 247 38.10 29.24 74.66
N ALA A 248 39.17 29.05 73.90
CA ALA A 248 40.49 29.57 74.24
C ALA A 248 40.49 31.11 74.38
N LYS A 249 39.76 31.81 73.51
CA LYS A 249 39.60 33.27 73.61
C LYS A 249 38.92 33.67 74.93
N LYS A 250 37.86 32.97 75.35
CA LYS A 250 37.18 33.23 76.63
C LYS A 250 38.08 33.01 77.83
N GLU A 251 38.88 31.94 77.83
CA GLU A 251 39.87 31.68 78.89
C GLU A 251 40.91 32.80 78.96
N VAL A 252 41.47 33.23 77.81
CA VAL A 252 42.42 34.36 77.77
C VAL A 252 41.79 35.66 78.28
N GLU A 253 40.53 35.94 77.94
CA GLU A 253 39.80 37.10 78.46
C GLU A 253 39.62 37.05 79.99
N LYS A 254 39.34 35.85 80.53
CA LYS A 254 39.23 35.61 81.98
C LYS A 254 40.58 35.79 82.68
N ASP A 255 41.64 35.18 82.15
CA ASP A 255 43.00 35.32 82.67
C ASP A 255 43.43 36.79 82.68
N LYS A 256 43.13 37.53 81.61
CA LYS A 256 43.40 38.97 81.51
C LYS A 256 42.68 39.75 82.62
N ALA A 257 41.38 39.49 82.84
CA ALA A 257 40.62 40.16 83.89
C ALA A 257 41.17 39.85 85.30
N GLU A 258 41.55 38.59 85.56
CA GLU A 258 42.16 38.19 86.83
C GLU A 258 43.50 38.88 87.07
N LEU A 259 44.34 38.98 86.03
CA LEU A 259 45.61 39.70 86.08
C LEU A 259 45.41 41.20 86.34
N GLU A 260 44.44 41.83 85.71
CA GLU A 260 44.10 43.23 85.96
C GLU A 260 43.64 43.46 87.41
N ALA A 261 42.85 42.53 87.97
CA ALA A 261 42.43 42.58 89.37
C ALA A 261 43.61 42.43 90.34
N LYS A 262 44.46 41.41 90.13
CA LYS A 262 45.70 41.20 90.92
C LYS A 262 46.62 42.41 90.86
N ASN A 263 46.75 43.03 89.70
CA ASN A 263 47.58 44.22 89.55
C ASN A 263 47.05 45.40 90.37
N LYS A 264 45.73 45.65 90.37
CA LYS A 264 45.10 46.67 91.23
C LYS A 264 45.32 46.42 92.72
N THR A 265 45.22 45.17 93.19
CA THR A 265 45.47 44.80 94.59
C THR A 265 46.93 45.01 94.99
N THR A 266 47.87 44.77 94.07
CA THR A 266 49.30 44.98 94.28
C THR A 266 49.62 46.47 94.42
N GLU A 267 48.98 47.34 93.61
CA GLU A 267 49.10 48.80 93.74
C GLU A 267 48.49 49.34 95.04
N GLN A 268 47.39 48.75 95.54
CA GLN A 268 46.85 49.07 96.88
C GLN A 268 47.78 48.64 98.02
N LEU A 269 48.44 47.49 97.91
CA LEU A 269 49.46 47.04 98.87
C LEU A 269 50.68 47.98 98.90
N LYS A 270 51.09 48.55 97.75
CA LYS A 270 52.15 49.56 97.70
C LYS A 270 51.74 50.87 98.38
N GLN A 271 50.48 51.30 98.25
CA GLN A 271 49.97 52.49 98.95
C GLN A 271 49.78 52.27 100.47
N SER A 272 49.29 51.09 100.88
CA SER A 272 49.11 50.74 102.31
C SER A 272 50.44 50.53 103.05
N ASN A 273 51.48 50.05 102.36
CA ASN A 273 52.80 49.80 102.96
C ASN A 273 53.78 50.96 102.81
N ALA A 274 53.41 52.03 102.10
CA ALA A 274 54.19 53.27 102.05
C ALA A 274 54.30 53.99 103.41
N ALA A 275 53.56 53.56 104.43
CA ALA A 275 53.69 54.07 105.80
C ALA A 275 54.65 53.26 106.70
N ARG A 276 55.24 52.13 106.25
CA ARG A 276 56.10 51.28 107.11
C ARG A 276 57.24 50.57 106.39
N TYR A 277 58.04 51.24 105.56
CA TYR A 277 59.39 50.76 105.23
C TYR A 277 60.34 51.93 104.94
N THR A 278 60.84 52.55 106.01
CA THR A 278 62.18 53.13 106.01
C THR A 278 63.16 52.02 106.35
N ALA A 279 64.25 51.92 105.57
CA ALA A 279 65.35 50.96 105.65
C ALA A 279 65.14 49.59 104.98
N GLY A 280 65.79 49.40 103.82
CA GLY A 280 65.96 48.09 103.17
C GLY A 280 65.97 48.14 101.64
N VAL A 281 66.86 48.92 101.02
CA VAL A 281 67.04 48.94 99.57
C VAL A 281 67.93 47.77 99.15
N GLY A 282 67.38 46.82 98.39
CA GLY A 282 68.20 45.87 97.62
C GLY A 282 67.56 44.49 97.41
N LEU A 283 66.57 44.36 96.52
CA LEU A 283 66.28 43.13 95.74
C LEU A 283 65.10 43.20 94.76
N ALA A 284 64.34 44.29 94.66
CA ALA A 284 63.09 44.29 93.88
C ALA A 284 63.22 44.72 92.40
N ALA A 285 64.38 45.19 91.94
CA ALA A 285 64.56 45.64 90.55
C ALA A 285 64.75 44.49 89.52
N GLY A 286 64.95 43.24 89.97
CA GLY A 286 65.23 42.10 89.09
C GLY A 286 64.00 41.36 88.54
N LEU A 287 62.81 41.52 89.14
CA LEU A 287 61.65 40.68 88.83
C LEU A 287 60.67 41.30 87.82
N ILE A 288 60.71 42.62 87.62
CA ILE A 288 59.80 43.30 86.67
C ILE A 288 60.31 43.15 85.22
N ALA A 289 61.62 42.94 85.02
CA ALA A 289 62.19 42.69 83.68
C ALA A 289 61.86 41.29 83.12
N PHE A 290 61.53 40.32 83.98
CA PHE A 290 61.34 38.93 83.55
C PHE A 290 59.92 38.65 83.02
N THR A 291 58.88 39.32 83.53
CA THR A 291 57.49 39.06 83.15
C THR A 291 57.03 39.77 81.87
N VAL A 292 57.68 40.88 81.50
CA VAL A 292 57.41 41.59 80.24
C VAL A 292 58.03 40.82 79.06
N LEU A 293 59.19 40.19 79.27
CA LEU A 293 59.90 39.48 78.21
C LEU A 293 59.19 38.17 77.81
N GLU A 294 58.54 37.46 78.73
CA GLU A 294 57.85 36.20 78.41
C GLU A 294 56.55 36.40 77.59
N ARG A 295 55.93 37.59 77.67
CA ARG A 295 54.69 37.90 76.92
C ARG A 295 54.92 38.36 75.48
N THR A 296 56.04 39.01 75.18
CA THR A 296 56.34 39.44 73.80
C THR A 296 56.64 38.25 72.90
N VAL A 297 57.35 37.24 73.39
CA VAL A 297 57.71 36.06 72.56
C VAL A 297 56.49 35.21 72.20
N ARG A 298 55.51 35.07 73.12
CA ARG A 298 54.28 34.31 72.84
C ARG A 298 53.37 35.01 71.83
N LEU A 299 53.37 36.35 71.78
CA LEU A 299 52.54 37.10 70.84
C LEU A 299 53.10 37.03 69.40
N GLU A 300 54.42 37.13 69.25
CA GLU A 300 55.07 36.99 67.93
C GLU A 300 54.92 35.59 67.34
N MET A 301 54.96 34.54 68.18
CA MET A 301 54.77 33.16 67.73
C MET A 301 53.33 32.92 67.21
N LEU A 302 52.32 33.49 67.86
CA LEU A 302 50.92 33.37 67.42
C LEU A 302 50.64 34.17 66.13
N VAL A 303 51.25 35.34 65.96
CA VAL A 303 51.14 36.14 64.73
C VAL A 303 51.80 35.40 63.56
N MET A 304 52.95 34.76 63.75
CA MET A 304 53.58 33.94 62.71
C MET A 304 52.72 32.73 62.29
N ILE A 305 52.04 32.05 63.24
CA ILE A 305 51.11 30.96 62.93
C ILE A 305 49.89 31.47 62.13
N GLY A 306 49.37 32.64 62.47
CA GLY A 306 48.25 33.26 61.74
C GLY A 306 48.57 33.60 60.29
N ILE A 307 49.77 34.12 60.01
CA ILE A 307 50.21 34.47 58.65
C ILE A 307 50.47 33.22 57.81
N ALA A 308 51.10 32.19 58.38
CA ALA A 308 51.40 30.94 57.66
C ALA A 308 50.13 30.20 57.17
N VAL A 309 49.05 30.24 57.94
CA VAL A 309 47.77 29.61 57.55
C VAL A 309 47.06 30.38 56.44
N ALA A 310 47.19 31.71 56.39
CA ALA A 310 46.63 32.52 55.31
C ALA A 310 47.37 32.34 53.97
N SER A 311 48.69 32.12 53.99
CA SER A 311 49.50 31.95 52.78
C SER A 311 49.23 30.63 52.03
N VAL A 312 48.80 29.56 52.72
CA VAL A 312 48.49 28.27 52.08
C VAL A 312 47.15 28.30 51.32
N LEU A 313 46.22 29.18 51.69
CA LEU A 313 44.89 29.28 51.06
C LEU A 313 44.88 30.08 49.75
N VAL A 314 45.87 30.96 49.53
CA VAL A 314 45.92 31.83 48.33
C VAL A 314 46.62 31.14 47.14
N VAL A 315 47.48 30.15 47.39
CA VAL A 315 48.28 29.50 46.32
C VAL A 315 47.57 28.29 45.68
N GLY A 316 46.51 27.75 46.30
CA GLY A 316 45.79 26.57 45.77
C GLY A 316 44.59 26.86 44.85
N GLY A 317 44.28 28.12 44.54
CA GLY A 317 42.96 28.53 44.05
C GLY A 317 42.77 28.76 42.54
N ILE A 318 43.80 28.77 41.70
CA ILE A 318 43.62 29.13 40.28
C ILE A 318 44.60 28.42 39.37
N THR A 319 44.24 27.21 38.94
CA THR A 319 44.71 26.64 37.67
C THR A 319 43.65 25.73 37.09
N TYR A 320 42.50 26.30 36.73
CA TYR A 320 41.62 25.67 35.74
C TYR A 320 42.02 26.19 34.37
N ALA A 321 42.66 25.31 33.60
CA ALA A 321 42.98 25.52 32.20
C ALA A 321 41.70 25.77 31.40
N VAL A 322 41.62 26.94 30.77
CA VAL A 322 40.70 27.22 29.68
C VAL A 322 41.24 26.51 28.44
N LEU A 323 40.58 25.41 28.05
CA LEU A 323 40.76 24.77 26.75
C LEU A 323 40.13 25.66 25.66
N PRO A 324 40.79 25.84 24.50
CA PRO A 324 40.20 26.54 23.37
C PRO A 324 39.15 25.63 22.71
N SER A 325 37.89 26.06 22.75
CA SER A 325 36.83 25.49 21.94
C SER A 325 37.02 25.93 20.49
N THR A 326 37.35 24.98 19.62
CA THR A 326 37.25 25.12 18.17
C THR A 326 35.77 25.18 17.79
N GLN A 327 35.22 26.38 17.59
CA GLN A 327 34.00 26.54 16.81
C GLN A 327 34.38 26.66 15.34
N VAL A 328 33.98 25.63 14.61
CA VAL A 328 33.83 25.58 13.16
C VAL A 328 32.66 26.49 12.82
N ASP A 329 32.93 27.69 12.33
CA ASP A 329 31.92 28.50 11.64
C ASP A 329 31.91 28.10 10.17
N GLY A 330 30.85 27.40 9.77
CA GLY A 330 30.67 26.94 8.42
C GLY A 330 29.26 26.48 8.14
N VAL A 331 28.58 27.27 7.31
CA VAL A 331 27.55 26.89 6.31
C VAL A 331 26.12 27.39 6.58
N LYS A 332 25.87 28.56 5.98
CA LYS A 332 24.76 28.91 5.07
C LYS A 332 23.37 28.38 5.41
N ALA A 333 22.53 29.29 5.93
CA ALA A 333 21.10 29.28 5.66
C ALA A 333 20.87 29.68 4.19
N GLN A 334 20.32 28.76 3.41
CA GLN A 334 19.77 29.01 2.09
C GLN A 334 18.24 28.98 2.24
N GLU A 335 17.62 30.16 2.20
CA GLU A 335 16.19 30.30 1.97
C GLU A 335 15.86 29.76 0.58
N VAL A 336 15.04 28.71 0.52
CA VAL A 336 14.19 28.43 -0.63
C VAL A 336 12.81 28.19 -0.07
N ASN A 337 11.97 29.23 -0.12
CA ASN A 337 10.54 29.11 0.08
C ASN A 337 9.81 29.09 -1.26
N GLU A 338 8.69 28.40 -1.22
CA GLU A 338 7.83 27.88 -2.27
C GLU A 338 7.24 28.93 -3.22
N ASN A 339 7.14 28.59 -4.52
CA ASN A 339 5.85 28.59 -5.23
C ASN A 339 5.97 28.07 -6.67
N GLY A 340 5.33 26.93 -6.95
CA GLY A 340 5.39 26.29 -8.26
C GLY A 340 4.21 25.37 -8.57
N LYS A 341 3.07 25.99 -8.91
CA LYS A 341 2.08 25.61 -9.93
C LYS A 341 1.72 24.12 -10.11
N SER A 342 0.49 23.79 -9.69
CA SER A 342 -0.35 22.77 -10.34
C SER A 342 -0.79 23.27 -11.71
N LYS A 343 -0.68 22.42 -12.73
CA LYS A 343 -1.40 22.49 -14.01
C LYS A 343 -2.24 21.23 -14.15
#